data_AF-A0AAU7BNX0-F1
#
_entry.id   AF-A0AAU7BNX0-F1
#
_cell.length_a   1.000
_cell.length_b   1.000
_cell.length_c   1.000
_cell.angle_alpha   90.00
_cell.angle_beta   90.00
_cell.angle_gamma   90.00
#
_symmetry.space_group_name_H-M   'P 1'
#
loop_
_entity.id
_entity.type
_entity.pdbx_description
1 polymer ?
#
loop_
_entity_poly.entity_id
_entity_poly.type
_entity_poly.pdbx_seq_one_letter_code
_entity_poly.pdbx_strand_id
1 'polypeptide(L)'
;MFKSILITTLLSYSFCLAQYDSITLPIGGVNKFDLNKNHYTIHYTKEKEMFFNHKRIRFWDQIASSILEEERQPKLNAVSNIIIYADKELSYAYIERIRHEIGKVWNGFLHYKSDGYKTENCLSFYINGSAMSATKYKDTDWVYGPKIIYTSKEYTGESTIPTLEGWVWPINTVWQHNFAGDFFDNNIAYAKNILEELSYNSLEIVSKSAFIYNSKLQKFENLELINKITFNNDLLFVKTRRGLNYNTYFEAMTIIQDNRIQDREHGVLKKPFIIEVPYIYEKKISDNSIKLFN
;
A
#
# COMPACT_ATOMS: atom_id res chain seq x y z
N MET A 1 6.65 5.12 -64.57
CA MET A 1 5.39 5.20 -63.81
C MET A 1 5.59 4.51 -62.47
N PHE A 2 5.91 5.27 -61.42
CA PHE A 2 6.10 4.73 -60.08
C PHE A 2 4.73 4.55 -59.42
N LYS A 3 4.41 3.31 -59.05
CA LYS A 3 3.25 2.98 -58.22
C LYS A 3 3.50 3.54 -56.82
N SER A 4 2.77 4.60 -56.46
CA SER A 4 2.67 5.05 -55.07
C SER A 4 1.96 3.98 -54.26
N ILE A 5 2.72 3.14 -53.57
CA ILE A 5 2.22 2.30 -52.50
C ILE A 5 1.95 3.26 -51.34
N LEU A 6 0.69 3.67 -51.21
CA LEU A 6 0.19 4.32 -50.01
C LEU A 6 0.21 3.25 -48.92
N ILE A 7 1.33 3.14 -48.20
CA ILE A 7 1.41 2.34 -46.98
C ILE A 7 0.53 3.08 -45.98
N THR A 8 -0.71 2.61 -45.87
CA THR A 8 -1.62 2.97 -44.80
C THR A 8 -0.96 2.53 -43.50
N THR A 9 -0.18 3.43 -42.90
CA THR A 9 0.15 3.39 -41.48
C THR A 9 -1.15 3.63 -40.72
N LEU A 10 -2.02 2.61 -40.71
CA LEU A 10 -2.91 2.35 -39.59
C LEU A 10 -1.98 1.99 -38.42
N LEU A 11 -1.32 3.01 -37.88
CA LEU A 11 -0.88 3.01 -36.50
C LEU A 11 -2.17 2.83 -35.71
N SER A 12 -2.50 1.57 -35.44
CA SER A 12 -3.42 1.19 -34.39
C SER A 12 -2.87 1.85 -33.14
N TYR A 13 -3.37 3.05 -32.85
CA TYR A 13 -3.58 3.51 -31.50
C TYR A 13 -4.46 2.46 -30.84
N SER A 14 -3.85 1.35 -30.42
CA SER A 14 -4.37 0.47 -29.39
C SER A 14 -4.33 1.31 -28.12
N PHE A 15 -5.24 2.29 -28.05
CA PHE A 15 -5.61 2.93 -26.81
C PHE A 15 -5.91 1.79 -25.85
N CYS A 16 -5.13 1.74 -24.78
CA CYS A 16 -5.09 0.65 -23.80
C CYS A 16 -6.36 0.65 -22.93
N LEU A 17 -7.54 0.69 -23.56
CA LEU A 17 -8.85 0.64 -22.91
C LEU A 17 -9.16 -0.77 -22.37
N ALA A 18 -8.51 -1.80 -22.92
CA ALA A 18 -8.70 -3.19 -22.53
C ALA A 18 -8.36 -3.48 -21.05
N GLN A 19 -7.51 -2.65 -20.41
CA GLN A 19 -7.18 -2.81 -18.98
C GLN A 19 -8.38 -2.47 -18.08
N TYR A 20 -9.15 -1.44 -18.42
CA TYR A 20 -10.26 -0.96 -17.59
C TYR A 20 -11.44 -1.94 -17.55
N ASP A 21 -11.73 -2.62 -18.67
CA ASP A 21 -12.82 -3.59 -18.75
C ASP A 21 -12.51 -4.91 -18.02
N SER A 22 -11.25 -5.12 -17.63
CA SER A 22 -10.77 -6.35 -16.98
C SER A 22 -10.74 -6.30 -15.44
N ILE A 23 -11.12 -5.16 -14.85
CA ILE A 23 -11.08 -4.93 -13.40
C ILE A 23 -12.46 -4.47 -12.94
N THR A 24 -13.02 -5.20 -11.98
CA THR A 24 -14.18 -4.75 -11.21
C THR A 24 -13.70 -4.23 -9.86
N LEU A 25 -13.88 -2.94 -9.58
CA LEU A 25 -13.43 -2.34 -8.31
C LEU A 25 -14.40 -2.64 -7.16
N PRO A 26 -13.91 -2.67 -5.90
CA PRO A 26 -14.77 -2.75 -4.73
C PRO A 26 -15.61 -1.48 -4.56
N ILE A 27 -16.73 -1.62 -3.85
CA ILE A 27 -17.63 -0.51 -3.52
C ILE A 27 -17.25 0.09 -2.17
N GLY A 28 -17.32 1.42 -2.03
CA GLY A 28 -17.08 2.13 -0.78
C GLY A 28 -15.98 3.20 -0.88
N GLY A 29 -15.12 3.27 0.13
CA GLY A 29 -14.06 4.27 0.19
C GLY A 29 -14.48 5.55 0.91
N VAL A 30 -13.54 6.10 1.66
CA VAL A 30 -13.79 7.08 2.73
C VAL A 30 -12.92 8.34 2.55
N ASN A 31 -11.83 8.20 1.81
CA ASN A 31 -10.93 9.28 1.43
C ASN A 31 -11.22 9.70 -0.01
N LYS A 32 -11.11 10.99 -0.29
CA LYS A 32 -11.05 11.50 -1.66
C LYS A 32 -9.60 11.69 -2.08
N PHE A 33 -9.28 11.26 -3.29
CA PHE A 33 -7.99 11.44 -3.94
C PHE A 33 -8.17 12.25 -5.22
N ASP A 34 -7.39 13.31 -5.37
CA ASP A 34 -7.39 14.14 -6.57
C ASP A 34 -6.65 13.42 -7.70
N LEU A 35 -7.44 12.83 -8.61
CA LEU A 35 -6.94 12.09 -9.77
C LEU A 35 -6.13 12.96 -10.75
N ASN A 36 -6.18 14.28 -10.63
CA ASN A 36 -5.40 15.19 -11.47
C ASN A 36 -3.97 15.41 -10.95
N LYS A 37 -3.69 15.08 -9.69
CA LYS A 37 -2.31 15.14 -9.16
C LYS A 37 -1.47 14.04 -9.78
N ASN A 38 -0.20 14.31 -10.04
CA ASN A 38 0.73 13.28 -10.50
C ASN A 38 0.77 12.13 -9.50
N HIS A 39 0.57 10.91 -9.99
CA HIS A 39 0.56 9.68 -9.23
C HIS A 39 1.03 8.52 -10.11
N TYR A 40 1.53 7.46 -9.49
CA TYR A 40 1.72 6.20 -10.21
C TYR A 40 0.47 5.35 -10.10
N THR A 41 0.24 4.51 -11.10
CA THR A 41 -0.91 3.60 -11.14
C THR A 41 -0.43 2.16 -11.24
N ILE A 42 -1.01 1.31 -10.41
CA ILE A 42 -0.87 -0.14 -10.51
C ILE A 42 -2.24 -0.72 -10.82
N HIS A 43 -2.32 -1.46 -11.93
CA HIS A 43 -3.52 -2.19 -12.31
C HIS A 43 -3.27 -3.68 -12.12
N TYR A 44 -4.16 -4.38 -11.41
CA TYR A 44 -4.09 -5.82 -11.24
C TYR A 44 -5.44 -6.46 -11.57
N THR A 45 -5.47 -7.19 -12.69
CA THR A 45 -6.71 -7.63 -13.36
C THR A 45 -7.24 -8.95 -12.83
N LYS A 46 -8.48 -9.29 -13.18
CA LYS A 46 -9.09 -10.61 -12.89
C LYS A 46 -8.31 -11.77 -13.51
N GLU A 47 -7.64 -11.58 -14.64
CA GLU A 47 -6.76 -12.56 -15.26
C GLU A 47 -5.38 -12.64 -14.59
N LYS A 48 -5.18 -11.92 -13.48
CA LYS A 48 -3.90 -11.82 -12.74
C LYS A 48 -2.78 -11.22 -13.60
N GLU A 49 -3.13 -10.29 -14.48
CA GLU A 49 -2.14 -9.49 -15.19
C GLU A 49 -1.90 -8.19 -14.43
N MET A 50 -0.63 -7.80 -14.32
CA MET A 50 -0.23 -6.62 -13.56
C MET A 50 0.42 -5.59 -14.46
N PHE A 51 0.10 -4.32 -14.24
CA PHE A 51 0.61 -3.20 -15.02
C PHE A 51 1.00 -2.05 -14.09
N PHE A 52 2.13 -1.42 -14.38
CA PHE A 52 2.60 -0.20 -13.72
C PHE A 52 2.63 0.93 -14.77
N ASN A 53 1.93 2.05 -14.53
CA ASN A 53 1.79 3.15 -15.50
C ASN A 53 1.53 2.65 -16.93
N HIS A 54 0.55 1.75 -17.08
CA HIS A 54 0.17 1.08 -18.34
C HIS A 54 1.18 0.08 -18.93
N LYS A 55 2.40 -0.02 -18.41
CA LYS A 55 3.38 -1.03 -18.82
C LYS A 55 3.12 -2.35 -18.11
N ARG A 56 3.01 -3.45 -18.86
CA ARG A 56 2.83 -4.79 -18.28
C ARG A 56 4.09 -5.21 -17.54
N ILE A 57 3.91 -5.66 -16.30
CA ILE A 57 4.95 -6.29 -15.49
C ILE A 57 4.61 -7.77 -15.29
N ARG A 58 5.63 -8.62 -15.35
CA ARG A 58 5.50 -10.08 -15.31
C ARG A 58 5.94 -10.67 -13.98
N PHE A 59 6.76 -9.93 -13.24
CA PHE A 59 7.31 -10.36 -11.96
C PHE A 59 7.04 -9.30 -10.89
N TRP A 60 6.89 -9.74 -9.63
CA TRP A 60 6.56 -8.85 -8.51
C TRP A 60 7.63 -7.80 -8.24
N ASP A 61 8.89 -8.21 -8.29
CA ASP A 61 10.07 -7.35 -8.07
C ASP A 61 10.20 -6.24 -9.11
N GLN A 62 9.55 -6.38 -10.27
CA GLN A 62 9.52 -5.33 -11.28
C GLN A 62 8.78 -4.08 -10.82
N ILE A 63 7.84 -4.17 -9.85
CA ILE A 63 7.17 -3.00 -9.27
C ILE A 63 8.20 -2.05 -8.69
N ALA A 64 9.11 -2.57 -7.85
CA ALA A 64 10.14 -1.78 -7.20
C ALA A 64 11.08 -1.13 -8.24
N SER A 65 11.52 -1.89 -9.24
CA SER A 65 12.37 -1.33 -10.29
C SER A 65 11.66 -0.30 -11.16
N SER A 66 10.37 -0.48 -11.46
CA SER A 66 9.59 0.46 -12.27
C SER A 66 9.35 1.78 -11.55
N ILE A 67 9.11 1.76 -10.23
CA ILE A 67 9.06 2.98 -9.42
C ILE A 67 10.38 3.74 -9.52
N LEU A 68 11.50 3.06 -9.27
CA LEU A 68 12.84 3.67 -9.35
C LEU A 68 13.17 4.20 -10.75
N GLU A 69 12.70 3.54 -11.81
CA GLU A 69 12.91 3.97 -13.20
C GLU A 69 12.13 5.26 -13.49
N GLU A 70 10.88 5.35 -13.05
CA GLU A 70 10.00 6.49 -13.34
C GLU A 70 10.33 7.71 -12.46
N GLU A 71 10.88 7.50 -11.26
CA GLU A 71 11.50 8.58 -10.48
C GLU A 71 12.74 9.17 -11.18
N ARG A 72 13.42 8.37 -12.01
CA ARG A 72 14.66 8.75 -12.72
C ARG A 72 14.41 9.42 -14.06
N GLN A 73 13.26 9.24 -14.72
CA GLN A 73 13.02 9.76 -16.08
C GLN A 73 11.63 10.40 -16.27
N PRO A 74 11.57 11.68 -16.71
CA PRO A 74 12.55 12.76 -16.53
C PRO A 74 12.81 13.06 -15.04
N LYS A 75 14.01 13.58 -14.71
CA LYS A 75 14.39 13.99 -13.35
C LYS A 75 13.26 14.85 -12.75
N LEU A 76 12.74 14.46 -11.58
CA LEU A 76 11.69 15.15 -10.77
C LEU A 76 10.23 14.67 -10.93
N ASN A 77 9.96 13.52 -11.54
CA ASN A 77 8.62 12.91 -11.51
C ASN A 77 8.29 12.15 -10.21
N ALA A 78 8.99 12.44 -9.11
CA ALA A 78 8.70 11.82 -7.82
C ALA A 78 7.27 12.14 -7.39
N VAL A 79 6.45 11.12 -7.21
CA VAL A 79 5.07 11.25 -6.73
C VAL A 79 4.99 10.82 -5.28
N SER A 80 4.16 11.52 -4.51
CA SER A 80 3.86 11.16 -3.12
C SER A 80 2.67 10.19 -3.01
N ASN A 81 2.08 9.79 -4.14
CA ASN A 81 0.88 8.97 -4.18
C ASN A 81 0.99 7.85 -5.23
N ILE A 82 0.59 6.64 -4.85
CA ILE A 82 0.41 5.51 -5.76
C ILE A 82 -1.02 5.01 -5.63
N ILE A 83 -1.71 4.88 -6.76
CA ILE A 83 -3.08 4.34 -6.81
C ILE A 83 -3.04 2.89 -7.25
N ILE A 84 -3.70 2.02 -6.49
CA ILE A 84 -3.87 0.61 -6.80
C ILE A 84 -5.31 0.38 -7.26
N TYR A 85 -5.45 -0.01 -8.52
CA TYR A 85 -6.67 -0.52 -9.15
C TYR A 85 -6.57 -2.03 -9.21
N ALA A 86 -7.26 -2.72 -8.30
CA ALA A 86 -7.27 -4.18 -8.27
C ALA A 86 -8.68 -4.73 -8.41
N ASP A 87 -8.80 -5.82 -9.18
CA ASP A 87 -10.06 -6.54 -9.25
C ASP A 87 -10.47 -7.05 -7.86
N LYS A 88 -11.73 -6.79 -7.51
CA LYS A 88 -12.30 -7.02 -6.19
C LYS A 88 -12.30 -8.49 -5.77
N GLU A 89 -12.28 -9.41 -6.74
CA GLU A 89 -12.29 -10.86 -6.47
C GLU A 89 -10.89 -11.43 -6.22
N LEU A 90 -9.83 -10.65 -6.45
CA LEU A 90 -8.46 -11.09 -6.19
C LEU A 90 -8.25 -11.41 -4.72
N SER A 91 -7.40 -12.42 -4.46
CA SER A 91 -6.94 -12.67 -3.10
C SER A 91 -6.18 -11.44 -2.57
N TYR A 92 -6.52 -11.01 -1.35
CA TYR A 92 -5.87 -9.87 -0.71
C TYR A 92 -4.35 -10.08 -0.53
N ALA A 93 -3.89 -11.33 -0.43
CA ALA A 93 -2.46 -11.66 -0.37
C ALA A 93 -1.65 -11.08 -1.54
N TYR A 94 -2.25 -10.94 -2.73
CA TYR A 94 -1.57 -10.29 -3.84
C TYR A 94 -1.45 -8.78 -3.65
N ILE A 95 -2.45 -8.14 -3.04
CA ILE A 95 -2.43 -6.71 -2.71
C ILE A 95 -1.37 -6.43 -1.65
N GLU A 96 -1.29 -7.29 -0.63
CA GLU A 96 -0.21 -7.26 0.36
C GLU A 96 1.15 -7.37 -0.31
N ARG A 97 1.30 -8.24 -1.32
CA ARG A 97 2.55 -8.37 -2.08
C ARG A 97 2.88 -7.12 -2.89
N ILE A 98 1.90 -6.51 -3.57
CA ILE A 98 2.10 -5.24 -4.29
C ILE A 98 2.60 -4.18 -3.32
N ARG A 99 1.91 -4.00 -2.20
CA ARG A 99 2.29 -3.06 -1.14
C ARG A 99 3.70 -3.32 -0.62
N HIS A 100 4.06 -4.58 -0.43
CA HIS A 100 5.41 -4.97 -0.03
C HIS A 100 6.47 -4.51 -1.03
N GLU A 101 6.26 -4.77 -2.32
CA GLU A 101 7.21 -4.37 -3.36
C GLU A 101 7.36 -2.86 -3.47
N ILE A 102 6.27 -2.10 -3.33
CA ILE A 102 6.33 -0.63 -3.26
C ILE A 102 7.13 -0.19 -2.04
N GLY A 103 6.82 -0.74 -0.87
CA GLY A 103 7.46 -0.40 0.41
C GLY A 103 8.96 -0.70 0.45
N LYS A 104 9.55 -1.38 -0.55
CA LYS A 104 11.01 -1.55 -0.65
C LYS A 104 11.73 -0.27 -1.10
N VAL A 105 11.05 0.58 -1.86
CA VAL A 105 11.69 1.69 -2.60
C VAL A 105 10.99 3.02 -2.44
N TRP A 106 9.84 3.07 -1.76
CA TRP A 106 8.97 4.23 -1.81
C TRP A 106 8.34 4.62 -0.47
N ASN A 107 8.15 5.93 -0.30
CA ASN A 107 7.63 6.61 0.88
C ASN A 107 6.42 7.48 0.50
N GLY A 108 5.24 7.22 1.06
CA GLY A 108 4.05 8.03 0.76
C GLY A 108 2.71 7.33 0.98
N PHE A 109 1.66 7.87 0.37
CA PHE A 109 0.30 7.31 0.44
C PHE A 109 -0.04 6.34 -0.70
N LEU A 110 -0.41 5.12 -0.32
CA LEU A 110 -1.12 4.18 -1.18
C LEU A 110 -2.61 4.44 -1.14
N HIS A 111 -3.23 4.52 -2.31
CA HIS A 111 -4.66 4.69 -2.47
C HIS A 111 -5.26 3.46 -3.14
N TYR A 112 -6.07 2.73 -2.41
CA TYR A 112 -6.87 1.63 -2.93
C TYR A 112 -8.16 2.18 -3.52
N LYS A 113 -8.38 1.99 -4.82
CA LYS A 113 -9.51 2.61 -5.52
C LYS A 113 -10.84 1.91 -5.25
N SER A 114 -11.93 2.69 -5.10
CA SER A 114 -13.31 2.19 -5.13
C SER A 114 -14.14 2.73 -6.30
N ASP A 115 -15.25 2.05 -6.61
CA ASP A 115 -16.42 2.55 -7.36
C ASP A 115 -16.16 3.19 -8.75
N GLY A 116 -15.06 2.85 -9.39
CA GLY A 116 -14.75 3.26 -10.77
C GLY A 116 -13.49 4.12 -10.91
N TYR A 117 -12.97 4.19 -12.14
CA TYR A 117 -11.70 4.84 -12.45
C TYR A 117 -11.70 6.36 -12.30
N LYS A 118 -12.87 6.99 -12.46
CA LYS A 118 -13.04 8.45 -12.40
C LYS A 118 -13.51 8.96 -11.05
N THR A 119 -13.93 8.09 -10.15
CA THR A 119 -14.40 8.52 -8.83
C THR A 119 -13.19 8.91 -7.98
N GLU A 120 -13.33 9.82 -7.03
CA GLU A 120 -12.20 10.18 -6.15
C GLU A 120 -12.12 9.30 -4.91
N ASN A 121 -13.13 8.46 -4.67
CA ASN A 121 -13.21 7.66 -3.45
C ASN A 121 -12.13 6.55 -3.42
N CYS A 122 -11.52 6.36 -2.27
CA CYS A 122 -10.48 5.37 -2.01
C CYS A 122 -10.34 5.06 -0.52
N LEU A 123 -9.52 4.05 -0.21
CA LEU A 123 -8.89 3.90 1.11
C LEU A 123 -7.43 4.29 1.01
N SER A 124 -7.00 5.20 1.89
CA SER A 124 -5.63 5.71 1.89
C SER A 124 -4.83 5.12 3.05
N PHE A 125 -3.62 4.64 2.76
CA PHE A 125 -2.69 4.10 3.72
C PHE A 125 -1.31 4.70 3.49
N TYR A 126 -0.69 5.20 4.55
CA TYR A 126 0.70 5.63 4.46
C TYR A 126 1.63 4.44 4.60
N ILE A 127 2.66 4.39 3.76
CA ILE A 127 3.77 3.46 3.89
C ILE A 127 5.08 4.24 3.93
N ASN A 128 5.99 3.82 4.79
CA ASN A 128 7.38 4.26 4.77
C ASN A 128 8.23 3.21 4.04
N GLY A 129 9.11 3.67 3.16
CA GLY A 129 10.10 2.89 2.45
C GLY A 129 11.02 2.22 3.46
N SER A 130 10.94 0.90 3.49
CA SER A 130 11.47 -0.07 4.46
C SER A 130 10.42 -0.79 5.31
N ALA A 131 9.12 -0.64 5.07
CA ALA A 131 8.08 -1.32 5.85
C ALA A 131 8.23 -2.85 5.97
N MET A 132 9.16 -3.51 5.26
CA MET A 132 9.35 -4.97 5.27
C MET A 132 10.81 -5.41 4.93
N SER A 133 11.82 -4.57 5.18
CA SER A 133 13.22 -4.77 4.75
C SER A 133 14.09 -5.68 5.66
N ALA A 134 13.58 -6.30 6.73
CA ALA A 134 14.39 -7.32 7.43
C ALA A 134 14.31 -8.69 6.77
N THR A 135 15.32 -8.92 5.96
CA THR A 135 16.11 -10.15 5.86
C THR A 135 15.38 -11.43 5.42
N LYS A 136 15.73 -11.82 4.18
CA LYS A 136 15.71 -13.16 3.59
C LYS A 136 14.34 -13.71 3.18
N TYR A 137 14.05 -13.50 1.89
CA TYR A 137 13.27 -14.38 1.02
C TYR A 137 13.27 -15.83 1.53
N LYS A 138 12.09 -16.42 1.74
CA LYS A 138 11.94 -17.88 1.87
C LYS A 138 10.80 -18.44 1.01
N ASP A 139 11.24 -19.40 0.19
CA ASP A 139 10.64 -20.60 -0.38
C ASP A 139 9.55 -20.56 -1.46
N THR A 140 9.00 -19.42 -1.87
CA THR A 140 8.05 -19.40 -3.02
C THR A 140 8.50 -18.59 -4.24
N ASP A 141 9.55 -17.76 -4.12
CA ASP A 141 10.01 -16.90 -5.21
C ASP A 141 11.44 -17.27 -5.64
N TRP A 142 11.57 -18.38 -6.36
CA TRP A 142 12.82 -18.76 -7.03
C TRP A 142 12.53 -19.27 -8.44
N VAL A 143 12.62 -18.39 -9.44
CA VAL A 143 13.31 -18.68 -10.71
C VAL A 143 13.94 -17.38 -11.22
N TYR A 144 15.27 -17.29 -11.13
CA TYR A 144 16.04 -16.19 -11.68
C TYR A 144 16.10 -16.27 -13.21
N GLY A 145 15.71 -15.20 -13.90
CA GLY A 145 16.15 -14.91 -15.27
C GLY A 145 17.59 -14.39 -15.29
N PRO A 146 18.30 -14.43 -16.44
CA PRO A 146 19.73 -14.15 -16.49
C PRO A 146 20.07 -12.72 -16.04
N LYS A 147 21.08 -12.70 -15.16
CA LYS A 147 21.72 -11.57 -14.48
C LYS A 147 22.05 -10.41 -15.42
N ILE A 148 21.48 -9.23 -15.17
CA ILE A 148 21.94 -7.99 -15.81
C ILE A 148 23.15 -7.48 -15.03
N ILE A 149 24.29 -7.34 -15.72
CA ILE A 149 25.51 -6.73 -15.20
C ILE A 149 25.48 -5.25 -15.59
N TYR A 150 25.33 -4.34 -14.62
CA TYR A 150 25.53 -2.91 -14.86
C TYR A 150 26.93 -2.51 -14.39
N THR A 151 27.74 -2.00 -15.31
CA THR A 151 29.08 -1.47 -15.06
C THR A 151 29.04 -0.06 -14.51
N SER A 152 29.98 0.21 -13.60
CA SER A 152 30.17 1.41 -12.79
C SER A 152 30.90 2.56 -13.52
N LYS A 153 30.19 3.58 -13.99
CA LYS A 153 30.78 4.93 -14.16
C LYS A 153 29.82 6.02 -13.70
N GLU A 154 30.33 6.87 -12.82
CA GLU A 154 29.62 7.91 -12.05
C GLU A 154 29.43 9.25 -12.80
N TYR A 155 28.25 9.83 -12.54
CA TYR A 155 27.89 11.21 -12.16
C TYR A 155 28.57 12.47 -12.76
N THR A 156 27.74 13.46 -13.16
CA THR A 156 27.91 14.89 -12.81
C THR A 156 26.58 15.71 -12.93
N GLY A 157 26.30 16.54 -11.90
CA GLY A 157 25.48 17.78 -11.91
C GLY A 157 23.95 17.67 -11.65
N GLU A 158 23.29 18.44 -10.77
CA GLU A 158 23.65 19.56 -9.86
C GLU A 158 22.54 19.67 -8.77
N SER A 159 22.84 20.39 -7.70
CA SER A 159 22.17 20.40 -6.39
C SER A 159 21.20 21.55 -6.17
N THR A 160 19.91 21.28 -6.01
CA THR A 160 19.00 22.13 -5.22
C THR A 160 17.99 21.28 -4.47
N ILE A 161 17.95 21.41 -3.14
CA ILE A 161 16.99 20.75 -2.27
C ILE A 161 15.74 21.66 -2.20
N PRO A 162 14.52 21.15 -2.47
CA PRO A 162 13.32 21.95 -2.34
C PRO A 162 13.06 22.30 -0.86
N THR A 163 12.81 23.58 -0.61
CA THR A 163 12.47 24.14 0.71
C THR A 163 11.07 23.75 1.15
N LEU A 164 10.96 23.25 2.39
CA LEU A 164 9.71 22.94 3.08
C LEU A 164 8.98 24.21 3.53
N GLU A 165 7.66 24.27 3.30
CA GLU A 165 6.78 25.34 3.78
C GLU A 165 6.60 25.31 5.32
N GLY A 166 6.53 26.51 5.90
CA GLY A 166 5.86 26.89 7.16
C GLY A 166 5.87 25.94 8.37
N TRP A 167 6.64 26.31 9.40
CA TRP A 167 6.73 25.59 10.67
C TRP A 167 5.38 25.57 11.44
N VAL A 168 4.78 24.39 11.56
CA VAL A 168 3.70 24.09 12.51
C VAL A 168 4.33 23.36 13.70
N TRP A 169 3.98 23.71 14.94
CA TRP A 169 4.46 23.00 16.13
C TRP A 169 4.16 21.50 15.98
N PRO A 170 5.17 20.61 15.93
CA PRO A 170 4.95 19.22 15.59
C PRO A 170 4.24 18.51 16.74
N ILE A 171 3.04 17.99 16.47
CA ILE A 171 2.52 16.85 17.23
C ILE A 171 3.60 15.76 17.09
N ASN A 172 4.10 15.20 18.21
CA ASN A 172 5.16 14.19 18.18
C ASN A 172 4.68 12.91 17.47
N THR A 173 4.81 12.94 16.15
CA THR A 173 4.43 11.92 15.17
C THR A 173 5.66 11.39 14.46
N VAL A 174 6.87 11.78 14.91
CA VAL A 174 8.16 11.32 14.39
C VAL A 174 8.24 9.80 14.46
N TRP A 175 7.71 9.21 15.53
CA TRP A 175 7.62 7.75 15.66
C TRP A 175 6.77 7.12 14.55
N GLN A 176 5.65 7.73 14.14
CA GLN A 176 4.72 7.16 13.16
C GLN A 176 5.36 6.97 11.79
N HIS A 177 6.24 7.89 11.40
CA HIS A 177 6.96 7.79 10.14
C HIS A 177 7.81 6.52 10.10
N ASN A 178 8.65 6.28 11.10
CA ASN A 178 9.65 5.20 11.03
C ASN A 178 9.18 3.88 11.65
N PHE A 179 8.12 3.91 12.48
CA PHE A 179 7.72 2.76 13.28
C PHE A 179 7.36 1.53 12.45
N ALA A 180 6.69 1.67 11.29
CA ALA A 180 6.42 0.53 10.43
C ALA A 180 7.72 -0.13 9.94
N GLY A 181 8.71 0.67 9.50
CA GLY A 181 10.04 0.20 9.14
C GLY A 181 10.73 -0.49 10.31
N ASP A 182 10.87 0.20 11.44
CA ASP A 182 11.54 -0.33 12.64
C ASP A 182 10.90 -1.61 13.20
N PHE A 183 9.57 -1.66 13.19
CA PHE A 183 8.78 -2.80 13.65
C PHE A 183 9.03 -4.04 12.79
N PHE A 184 9.10 -3.90 11.47
CA PHE A 184 9.32 -5.02 10.56
C PHE A 184 10.80 -5.30 10.27
N ASP A 185 11.69 -4.32 10.48
CA ASP A 185 13.14 -4.41 10.28
C ASP A 185 13.92 -5.02 11.46
N ASN A 186 13.21 -5.61 12.42
CA ASN A 186 13.77 -6.24 13.62
C ASN A 186 14.54 -5.27 14.54
N ASN A 187 14.26 -3.97 14.52
CA ASN A 187 14.71 -3.07 15.60
C ASN A 187 13.78 -3.23 16.82
N ILE A 188 13.76 -4.43 17.37
CA ILE A 188 12.78 -4.90 18.35
C ILE A 188 12.85 -4.08 19.65
N ALA A 189 14.05 -3.62 20.04
CA ALA A 189 14.23 -2.80 21.24
C ALA A 189 13.51 -1.46 21.10
N TYR A 190 13.67 -0.79 19.95
CA TYR A 190 13.01 0.48 19.67
C TYR A 190 11.49 0.31 19.50
N ALA A 191 11.07 -0.74 18.77
CA ALA A 191 9.66 -1.05 18.60
C ALA A 191 8.96 -1.35 19.94
N LYS A 192 9.61 -2.09 20.85
CA LYS A 192 9.10 -2.34 22.20
C LYS A 192 8.99 -1.05 23.01
N ASN A 193 10.02 -0.21 22.99
CA ASN A 193 9.98 1.07 23.70
C ASN A 193 8.81 1.94 23.24
N ILE A 194 8.59 2.07 21.92
CA ILE A 194 7.44 2.80 21.39
C ILE A 194 6.12 2.14 21.83
N LEU A 195 6.01 0.81 21.78
CA LEU A 195 4.80 0.10 22.21
C LEU A 195 4.52 0.19 23.72
N GLU A 196 5.53 0.46 24.54
CA GLU A 196 5.35 0.74 25.98
C GLU A 196 4.76 2.14 26.23
N GLU A 197 5.03 3.09 25.32
CA GLU A 197 4.55 4.47 25.42
C GLU A 197 3.17 4.70 24.77
N LEU A 198 2.74 3.80 23.87
CA LEU A 198 1.52 3.96 23.08
C LEU A 198 0.39 3.04 23.52
N SER A 199 -0.84 3.56 23.47
CA SER A 199 -2.03 2.72 23.51
C SER A 199 -2.22 2.01 22.17
N TYR A 200 -2.26 0.68 22.18
CA TYR A 200 -2.48 -0.09 20.96
C TYR A 200 -3.45 -1.24 21.16
N ASN A 201 -4.11 -1.61 20.07
CA ASN A 201 -4.96 -2.79 19.99
C ASN A 201 -4.72 -3.57 18.71
N SER A 202 -5.26 -4.78 18.65
CA SER A 202 -5.18 -5.62 17.47
C SER A 202 -6.54 -6.22 17.12
N LEU A 203 -6.77 -6.40 15.82
CA LEU A 203 -7.92 -7.14 15.31
C LEU A 203 -7.51 -8.01 14.12
N GLU A 204 -8.19 -9.13 13.95
CA GLU A 204 -8.07 -9.97 12.76
C GLU A 204 -9.37 -9.91 11.94
N ILE A 205 -9.29 -9.46 10.70
CA ILE A 205 -10.43 -9.45 9.77
C ILE A 205 -10.67 -10.88 9.28
N VAL A 206 -11.87 -11.38 9.56
CA VAL A 206 -12.30 -12.73 9.14
C VAL A 206 -13.17 -12.66 7.90
N SER A 207 -14.06 -11.67 7.83
CA SER A 207 -14.96 -11.43 6.71
C SER A 207 -15.43 -9.97 6.70
N LYS A 208 -16.26 -9.59 5.72
CA LYS A 208 -16.80 -8.23 5.60
C LYS A 208 -17.67 -7.81 6.79
N SER A 209 -18.23 -8.78 7.51
CA SER A 209 -19.14 -8.54 8.62
C SER A 209 -18.57 -8.95 9.98
N ALA A 210 -17.37 -9.56 10.02
CA ALA A 210 -16.82 -10.10 11.26
C ALA A 210 -15.30 -9.97 11.40
N PHE A 211 -14.86 -9.76 12.63
CA PHE A 211 -13.46 -9.70 13.03
C PHE A 211 -13.25 -10.44 14.37
N ILE A 212 -12.01 -10.81 14.68
CA ILE A 212 -11.63 -11.33 15.98
C ILE A 212 -11.00 -10.21 16.79
N TYR A 213 -11.47 -10.03 18.02
CA TYR A 213 -10.94 -9.10 19.01
C TYR A 213 -10.96 -9.76 20.39
N ASN A 214 -9.82 -9.74 21.09
CA ASN A 214 -9.63 -10.47 22.36
C ASN A 214 -10.06 -11.95 22.28
N SER A 215 -9.62 -12.63 21.21
CA SER A 215 -9.91 -14.05 20.91
C SER A 215 -11.40 -14.38 20.80
N LYS A 216 -12.26 -13.38 20.61
CA LYS A 216 -13.70 -13.54 20.38
C LYS A 216 -14.09 -13.04 19.00
N LEU A 217 -14.96 -13.78 18.33
CA LEU A 217 -15.59 -13.33 17.09
C LEU A 217 -16.57 -12.19 17.40
N GLN A 218 -16.42 -11.07 16.71
CA GLN A 218 -17.21 -9.86 16.82
C GLN A 218 -17.77 -9.48 15.45
N LYS A 219 -18.79 -8.62 15.42
CA LYS A 219 -19.38 -8.10 14.20
C LYS A 219 -19.01 -6.63 13.98
N PHE A 220 -18.75 -6.25 12.73
CA PHE A 220 -18.53 -4.84 12.37
C PHE A 220 -19.76 -3.94 12.62
N GLU A 221 -20.95 -4.54 12.70
CA GLU A 221 -22.20 -3.87 13.11
C GLU A 221 -22.17 -3.36 14.57
N ASN A 222 -21.26 -3.87 15.41
CA ASN A 222 -21.08 -3.38 16.77
C ASN A 222 -20.25 -2.08 16.75
N LEU A 223 -20.92 -0.98 16.38
CA LEU A 223 -20.29 0.33 16.25
C LEU A 223 -19.70 0.85 17.56
N GLU A 224 -20.29 0.52 18.71
CA GLU A 224 -19.74 0.89 20.01
C GLU A 224 -18.35 0.28 20.21
N LEU A 225 -18.19 -1.00 19.88
CA LEU A 225 -16.90 -1.67 19.97
C LEU A 225 -15.90 -1.14 18.93
N ILE A 226 -16.33 -0.91 17.69
CA ILE A 226 -15.47 -0.33 16.65
C ILE A 226 -14.98 1.05 17.09
N ASN A 227 -15.88 1.91 17.56
CA ASN A 227 -15.55 3.23 18.08
C ASN A 227 -14.58 3.15 19.25
N LYS A 228 -14.79 2.22 20.19
CA LYS A 228 -13.85 2.01 21.30
C LYS A 228 -12.46 1.62 20.79
N ILE A 229 -12.36 0.77 19.77
CA ILE A 229 -11.08 0.35 19.18
C ILE A 229 -10.43 1.51 18.42
N THR A 230 -11.21 2.31 17.68
CA THR A 230 -10.66 3.39 16.86
C THR A 230 -10.32 4.64 17.67
N PHE A 231 -11.12 5.06 18.64
CA PHE A 231 -10.89 6.32 19.36
C PHE A 231 -9.90 6.22 20.53
N ASN A 232 -9.82 5.07 21.19
CA ASN A 232 -9.06 4.95 22.43
C ASN A 232 -7.63 4.41 22.23
N ASN A 233 -7.14 4.38 21.00
CA ASN A 233 -5.83 3.82 20.69
C ASN A 233 -5.03 4.78 19.81
N ASP A 234 -3.73 4.86 20.07
CA ASP A 234 -2.77 5.53 19.21
C ASP A 234 -2.45 4.70 17.98
N LEU A 235 -2.48 3.37 18.13
CA LEU A 235 -2.09 2.40 17.12
C LEU A 235 -3.08 1.24 17.03
N LEU A 236 -3.39 0.83 15.80
CA LEU A 236 -4.24 -0.33 15.52
C LEU A 236 -3.53 -1.29 14.59
N PHE A 237 -3.24 -2.49 15.10
CA PHE A 237 -2.72 -3.60 14.30
C PHE A 237 -3.88 -4.35 13.66
N VAL A 238 -3.90 -4.39 12.33
CA VAL A 238 -4.91 -5.12 11.56
C VAL A 238 -4.27 -6.32 10.90
N LYS A 239 -4.73 -7.51 11.24
CA LYS A 239 -4.36 -8.74 10.55
C LYS A 239 -5.46 -9.18 9.62
N THR A 240 -5.10 -9.83 8.52
CA THR A 240 -6.05 -10.46 7.62
C THR A 240 -5.95 -11.97 7.69
N ARG A 241 -7.09 -12.64 7.63
CA ARG A 241 -7.13 -14.11 7.55
C ARG A 241 -6.66 -14.56 6.16
N ARG A 242 -5.91 -15.67 6.12
CA ARG A 242 -5.54 -16.33 4.86
C ARG A 242 -6.79 -16.65 4.03
N GLY A 243 -6.77 -16.27 2.75
CA GLY A 243 -7.86 -16.53 1.81
C GLY A 243 -8.92 -15.43 1.71
N LEU A 244 -8.76 -14.31 2.43
CA LEU A 244 -9.60 -13.13 2.25
C LEU A 244 -9.41 -12.57 0.81
N ASN A 245 -10.51 -12.20 0.14
CA ASN A 245 -10.44 -11.47 -1.11
C ASN A 245 -10.35 -9.96 -0.86
N TYR A 246 -9.95 -9.22 -1.88
CA TYR A 246 -9.72 -7.78 -1.81
C TYR A 246 -11.01 -7.02 -1.51
N ASN A 247 -12.16 -7.39 -2.08
CA ASN A 247 -13.45 -6.76 -1.79
C ASN A 247 -13.80 -6.84 -0.30
N THR A 248 -13.71 -8.03 0.27
CA THR A 248 -14.05 -8.30 1.67
C THR A 248 -13.14 -7.52 2.61
N TYR A 249 -11.84 -7.46 2.28
CA TYR A 249 -10.88 -6.64 2.98
C TYR A 249 -11.25 -5.15 2.90
N PHE A 250 -11.51 -4.67 1.69
CA PHE A 250 -11.79 -3.27 1.39
C PHE A 250 -13.04 -2.78 2.12
N GLU A 251 -14.13 -3.56 2.09
CA GLU A 251 -15.37 -3.25 2.80
C GLU A 251 -15.15 -3.18 4.32
N ALA A 252 -14.44 -4.16 4.90
CA ALA A 252 -14.12 -4.15 6.33
C ALA A 252 -13.27 -2.93 6.73
N MET A 253 -12.25 -2.61 5.93
CA MET A 253 -11.39 -1.45 6.19
C MET A 253 -12.10 -0.12 5.97
N THR A 254 -13.07 -0.05 5.06
CA THR A 254 -13.93 1.12 4.87
C THR A 254 -14.66 1.42 6.18
N ILE A 255 -15.25 0.42 6.83
CA ILE A 255 -15.93 0.59 8.12
C ILE A 255 -14.96 1.10 9.19
N ILE A 256 -13.76 0.51 9.29
CA ILE A 256 -12.76 0.94 10.29
C ILE A 256 -12.34 2.40 10.03
N GLN A 257 -12.07 2.75 8.77
CA GLN A 257 -11.60 4.08 8.40
C GLN A 257 -12.69 5.15 8.51
N ASP A 258 -13.95 4.85 8.18
CA ASP A 258 -15.07 5.77 8.34
C ASP A 258 -15.22 6.21 9.80
N ASN A 259 -15.15 5.26 10.74
CA ASN A 259 -15.22 5.57 12.17
C ASN A 259 -13.97 6.33 12.66
N ARG A 260 -12.80 6.10 12.06
CA ARG A 260 -11.56 6.85 12.32
C ARG A 260 -11.63 8.31 11.84
N ILE A 261 -12.25 8.59 10.68
CA ILE A 261 -12.25 9.92 10.06
C ILE A 261 -13.18 10.93 10.75
N GLN A 262 -14.12 10.45 11.57
CA GLN A 262 -15.03 11.32 12.32
C GLN A 262 -14.29 12.28 13.28
N ASP A 263 -13.04 11.97 13.66
CA ASP A 263 -12.21 12.84 14.48
C ASP A 263 -11.11 13.51 13.63
N ARG A 264 -11.18 14.84 13.51
CA ARG A 264 -10.31 15.66 12.64
C ARG A 264 -8.99 16.07 13.28
N GLU A 265 -8.74 15.77 14.56
CA GLU A 265 -7.67 16.44 15.33
C GLU A 265 -6.29 15.75 15.32
N HIS A 266 -6.13 14.57 14.72
CA HIS A 266 -4.97 13.73 15.05
C HIS A 266 -3.85 13.67 13.99
N GLY A 267 -3.15 14.78 13.78
CA GLY A 267 -1.87 14.83 13.03
C GLY A 267 -1.93 14.42 11.55
N VAL A 268 -0.76 14.34 10.89
CA VAL A 268 -0.63 14.08 9.44
C VAL A 268 -1.15 12.68 9.06
N LEU A 269 -1.02 11.69 9.95
CA LEU A 269 -1.33 10.29 9.69
C LEU A 269 -2.60 9.75 10.37
N LYS A 270 -3.45 10.60 11.00
CA LYS A 270 -4.72 10.30 11.70
C LYS A 270 -4.67 9.12 12.70
N LYS A 271 -4.89 9.37 14.00
CA LYS A 271 -5.06 8.30 15.01
C LYS A 271 -6.37 7.49 14.80
N PRO A 272 -6.38 6.17 15.06
CA PRO A 272 -5.21 5.36 15.33
C PRO A 272 -4.40 5.20 14.04
N PHE A 273 -3.07 5.19 14.16
CA PHE A 273 -2.23 4.82 13.04
C PHE A 273 -2.44 3.33 12.77
N ILE A 274 -2.88 2.98 11.56
CA ILE A 274 -3.23 1.61 11.20
C ILE A 274 -2.00 0.92 10.61
N ILE A 275 -1.61 -0.20 11.20
CA ILE A 275 -0.55 -1.07 10.68
C ILE A 275 -1.15 -2.40 10.32
N GLU A 276 -1.19 -2.70 9.03
CA GLU A 276 -1.61 -4.03 8.56
C GLU A 276 -0.45 -5.01 8.74
N VAL A 277 -0.65 -6.07 9.53
CA VAL A 277 0.33 -7.11 9.83
C VAL A 277 0.08 -8.33 8.92
N PRO A 278 0.94 -8.60 7.93
CA PRO A 278 0.77 -9.76 7.07
C PRO A 278 0.99 -11.06 7.84
N TYR A 279 0.24 -12.11 7.48
CA TYR A 279 0.28 -13.42 8.15
C TYR A 279 1.70 -13.99 8.31
N ILE A 280 2.56 -13.81 7.29
CA ILE A 280 3.93 -14.32 7.30
C ILE A 280 4.84 -13.64 8.35
N TYR A 281 4.47 -12.47 8.88
CA TYR A 281 5.26 -11.75 9.88
C TYR A 281 4.79 -12.01 11.31
N GLU A 282 3.58 -12.51 11.52
CA GLU A 282 3.07 -12.81 12.86
C GLU A 282 4.01 -13.74 13.62
N LYS A 283 4.47 -14.82 12.96
CA LYS A 283 5.43 -15.74 13.55
C LYS A 283 6.74 -15.03 13.92
N LYS A 284 7.27 -14.20 13.02
CA LYS A 284 8.52 -13.46 13.23
C LYS A 284 8.39 -12.45 14.38
N ILE A 285 7.24 -11.77 14.50
CA ILE A 285 6.95 -10.82 15.59
C ILE A 285 6.82 -11.57 16.93
N SER A 286 6.11 -12.70 16.94
CA SER A 286 5.94 -13.56 18.11
C SER A 286 7.26 -14.16 18.59
N ASP A 287 8.12 -14.63 17.67
CA ASP A 287 9.45 -15.18 17.96
C ASP A 287 10.36 -14.13 18.64
N ASN A 288 10.06 -12.84 18.47
CA ASN A 288 10.76 -11.70 19.08
C ASN A 288 10.08 -11.18 20.37
N SER A 289 9.17 -11.96 20.93
CA SER A 289 8.44 -11.68 22.18
C SER A 289 7.54 -10.44 22.15
N ILE A 290 7.06 -10.03 20.98
CA ILE A 290 5.94 -9.08 20.86
C ILE A 290 4.69 -9.90 20.55
N LYS A 291 3.74 -9.98 21.48
CA LYS A 291 2.48 -10.70 21.28
C LYS A 291 1.39 -9.71 20.90
N LEU A 292 1.15 -9.56 19.60
CA LEU A 292 0.10 -8.66 19.09
C LEU A 292 -1.28 -9.32 19.03
N PHE A 293 -1.35 -10.61 18.71
CA PHE A 293 -2.61 -11.34 18.52
C PHE A 293 -2.68 -12.50 19.52
N ASN A 294 -3.85 -12.70 20.12
CA ASN A 294 -4.13 -13.73 21.13
C ASN A 294 -5.00 -14.86 20.57
#